data_AF-A0A1Q3UTH6-F1
#
_entry.id   AF-A0A1Q3UTH6-F1
#
_cell.length_a   1.000
_cell.length_b   1.000
_cell.length_c   1.000
_cell.angle_alpha   90.00
_cell.angle_beta   90.00
_cell.angle_gamma   90.00
#
_symmetry.space_group_name_H-M   'P 1'
#
loop_
_entity.id
_entity.type
_entity.pdbx_description
1 polymer ?
#
loop_
_entity_poly.entity_id
_entity_poly.type
_entity_poly.pdbx_seq_one_letter_code
_entity_poly.pdbx_strand_id
1 'polypeptide(L)'
;MSDPRRKAIVRLRIAIWACAILLFAIQFVHHEIGLFLPAMALALVLLAAAVQHVETRLQRPAKSYARMGIASAAAALLFIALPAYWHGIMWIGALLWIGFTAAGLAWCIQYERTEPLDRP
;
A
#
# COMPACT_ATOMS: atom_id res chain seq x y z
N MET A 1 -21.92 13.56 -19.64
CA MET A 1 -22.07 12.24 -18.97
C MET A 1 -20.92 12.04 -17.99
N SER A 2 -21.16 12.16 -16.68
CA SER A 2 -20.13 11.94 -15.65
C SER A 2 -19.94 10.44 -15.42
N ASP A 3 -18.78 9.90 -15.76
CA ASP A 3 -18.45 8.48 -15.61
C ASP A 3 -18.69 7.99 -14.17
N PRO A 4 -19.59 7.02 -13.92
CA PRO A 4 -19.89 6.50 -12.58
C PRO A 4 -18.65 5.93 -11.88
N ARG A 5 -17.65 5.42 -12.62
CA ARG A 5 -16.39 4.95 -12.03
C ARG A 5 -15.59 6.09 -11.41
N ARG A 6 -15.59 7.26 -12.06
CA ARG A 6 -14.90 8.47 -11.57
C ARG A 6 -15.51 8.98 -10.26
N LYS A 7 -16.84 8.89 -10.12
CA LYS A 7 -17.55 9.24 -8.88
C LYS A 7 -17.24 8.26 -7.74
N ALA A 8 -17.17 6.96 -8.03
CA ALA A 8 -16.82 5.94 -7.03
C ALA A 8 -15.38 6.14 -6.50
N ILE A 9 -14.44 6.45 -7.40
CA ILE A 9 -13.05 6.73 -7.03
C ILE A 9 -12.93 7.97 -6.13
N VAL A 10 -13.66 9.04 -6.44
CA VAL A 10 -13.67 10.25 -5.61
C VAL A 10 -14.27 9.98 -4.23
N ARG A 11 -15.36 9.20 -4.15
CA ARG A 11 -15.97 8.80 -2.87
C ARG A 11 -15.03 7.93 -2.03
N LEU A 12 -14.32 6.98 -2.65
CA LEU A 12 -13.33 6.16 -1.97
C LEU A 12 -12.21 7.02 -1.39
N ARG A 13 -11.70 7.99 -2.16
CA ARG A 13 -10.69 8.94 -1.70
C ARG A 13 -11.17 9.75 -0.49
N ILE A 14 -12.40 10.28 -0.54
CA ILE A 14 -13.00 11.01 0.58
C ILE A 14 -13.14 10.11 1.81
N ALA A 15 -13.60 8.87 1.65
CA ALA A 15 -13.74 7.92 2.74
C ALA A 15 -12.39 7.57 3.39
N ILE A 16 -11.33 7.40 2.60
CA ILE A 16 -9.97 7.16 3.09
C ILE A 16 -9.47 8.35 3.92
N TRP A 17 -9.64 9.58 3.41
CA TRP A 17 -9.23 10.79 4.14
C TRP A 17 -10.07 11.01 5.41
N ALA A 18 -11.38 10.77 5.34
CA ALA A 18 -12.25 10.84 6.51
C ALA A 18 -11.84 9.81 7.58
N CYS A 19 -11.48 8.59 7.18
CA CYS A 19 -10.99 7.56 8.08
C CYS A 19 -9.65 7.95 8.72
N ALA A 20 -8.72 8.52 7.94
CA ALA A 20 -7.44 9.03 8.44
C ALA A 20 -7.62 10.13 9.49
N ILE A 21 -8.50 11.11 9.21
CA ILE A 21 -8.83 12.21 10.13
C ILE A 21 -9.51 11.68 11.39
N LEU A 22 -10.42 10.72 11.26
CA LEU A 22 -11.10 10.11 12.39
C LEU A 22 -10.14 9.35 13.30
N LEU A 23 -9.22 8.57 12.73
CA LEU A 23 -8.20 7.84 13.49
C LEU A 23 -7.23 8.80 14.18
N PHE A 24 -6.86 9.91 13.53
CA PHE A 24 -6.09 10.98 14.16
C PHE A 24 -6.84 11.69 15.30
N ALA A 25 -8.15 11.92 15.14
CA ALA A 25 -8.98 12.51 16.18
C ALA A 25 -9.15 11.58 17.39
N ILE A 26 -9.36 10.27 17.16
CA ILE A 26 -9.44 9.25 18.21
C ILE A 26 -8.13 9.18 18.99
N GLN A 27 -6.99 9.26 18.30
CA GLN A 27 -5.67 9.34 18.92
C GLN A 27 -5.49 10.59 19.79
N PHE A 28 -6.00 11.74 19.35
CA PHE A 28 -5.91 12.98 20.11
C PHE A 28 -6.72 12.92 21.41
N VAL A 29 -7.86 12.23 21.39
CA VAL A 29 -8.76 12.06 22.55
C VAL A 29 -8.26 10.97 23.50
N HIS A 30 -7.71 9.88 22.97
CA HIS A 30 -7.17 8.76 23.76
C HIS A 30 -5.64 8.76 23.69
N HIS A 31 -5.01 9.58 24.53
CA HIS A 31 -3.55 9.70 24.66
C HIS A 31 -2.84 8.38 25.02
N GLU A 32 -3.58 7.34 25.41
CA GLU A 32 -3.09 6.00 25.72
C GLU A 32 -2.92 5.09 24.48
N ILE A 33 -3.56 5.42 23.37
CA ILE A 33 -3.31 4.72 22.11
C ILE A 33 -1.90 5.11 21.71
N GLY A 34 -0.96 4.17 21.61
CA GLY A 34 0.39 4.50 21.16
C GLY A 34 0.39 5.03 19.71
N LEU A 35 1.34 5.91 19.36
CA LEU A 35 1.50 6.50 18.01
C LEU A 35 1.56 5.49 16.86
N PHE A 36 1.78 4.20 17.17
CA PHE A 36 1.87 3.11 16.23
C PHE A 36 0.61 2.92 15.38
N LEU A 37 -0.58 2.87 15.99
CA LEU A 37 -1.83 2.61 15.27
C LEU A 37 -2.21 3.73 14.28
N PRO A 38 -2.14 5.03 14.67
CA PRO A 38 -2.33 6.13 13.73
C PRO A 38 -1.28 6.17 12.62
N ALA A 39 0.00 5.90 12.94
CA ALA A 39 1.05 5.85 11.93
C ALA A 39 0.80 4.75 10.90
N MET A 40 0.36 3.57 11.35
CA MET A 40 0.00 2.45 10.47
C MET A 40 -1.21 2.78 9.60
N ALA A 41 -2.24 3.43 10.16
CA ALA A 41 -3.40 3.89 9.41
C ALA A 41 -3.02 4.93 8.34
N LEU A 42 -2.19 5.90 8.69
CA LEU A 42 -1.67 6.90 7.75
C LEU A 42 -0.86 6.22 6.63
N ALA A 43 -0.02 5.23 6.96
CA ALA A 43 0.73 4.47 5.97
C ALA A 43 -0.21 3.74 4.98
N LEU A 44 -1.28 3.11 5.48
CA LEU A 44 -2.29 2.45 4.62
C LEU A 44 -3.00 3.45 3.69
N VAL A 45 -3.34 4.64 4.20
CA VAL A 45 -3.94 5.73 3.42
C VAL A 45 -3.01 6.19 2.30
N LEU A 46 -1.72 6.36 2.60
CA LEU A 46 -0.71 6.74 1.62
C LEU A 46 -0.52 5.64 0.57
N LEU A 47 -0.51 4.37 0.96
CA LEU A 47 -0.44 3.25 0.02
C LEU A 47 -1.66 3.20 -0.90
N ALA A 48 -2.87 3.39 -0.38
CA ALA A 48 -4.08 3.45 -1.20
C ALA A 48 -4.05 4.61 -2.20
N ALA A 49 -3.58 5.79 -1.77
CA ALA A 49 -3.36 6.93 -2.65
C ALA A 49 -2.28 6.65 -3.71
N ALA A 50 -1.20 5.96 -3.34
CA ALA A 50 -0.14 5.55 -4.24
C ALA A 50 -0.64 4.55 -5.30
N VAL A 51 -1.44 3.54 -4.92
CA VAL A 51 -2.07 2.61 -5.88
C VAL A 51 -2.88 3.40 -6.90
N GLN A 52 -3.73 4.31 -6.44
CA GLN A 52 -4.55 5.11 -7.34
C GLN A 52 -3.70 5.98 -8.29
N HIS A 53 -2.61 6.57 -7.77
CA HIS A 53 -1.68 7.34 -8.59
C HIS A 53 -1.03 6.46 -9.67
N VAL A 54 -0.55 5.28 -9.29
CA VAL A 54 0.05 4.29 -10.21
C VAL A 54 -0.96 3.84 -11.27
N GLU A 55 -2.21 3.58 -10.90
CA GLU A 55 -3.25 3.16 -11.83
C GLU A 55 -3.60 4.22 -12.87
N THR A 56 -3.56 5.50 -12.48
CA THR A 56 -4.05 6.62 -13.30
C THR A 56 -2.97 7.35 -14.08
N ARG A 57 -1.70 7.28 -13.65
CA ARG A 57 -0.61 8.08 -14.21
C ARG A 57 0.51 7.27 -14.86
N LEU A 58 0.73 6.03 -14.45
CA LEU A 58 1.86 5.24 -14.95
C LEU A 58 1.41 4.28 -16.06
N GLN A 59 2.28 4.11 -17.06
CA GLN A 59 2.18 3.07 -18.08
C GLN A 59 3.21 1.96 -17.81
N ARG A 60 3.07 0.83 -18.50
CA ARG A 60 4.09 -0.22 -18.48
C ARG A 60 5.38 0.26 -19.15
N PRO A 61 6.56 -0.14 -18.66
CA PRO A 61 6.81 -1.12 -17.59
C PRO A 61 6.78 -0.54 -16.16
N ALA A 62 6.87 0.80 -16.01
CA ALA A 62 6.97 1.46 -14.70
C ALA A 62 5.81 1.14 -13.76
N LYS A 63 4.60 0.94 -14.31
CA LYS A 63 3.40 0.57 -13.56
C LYS A 63 3.56 -0.73 -12.76
N SER A 64 4.16 -1.77 -13.35
CA SER A 64 4.29 -3.09 -12.72
C SER A 64 5.27 -3.04 -11.55
N TYR A 65 6.42 -2.38 -11.74
CA TYR A 65 7.39 -2.16 -10.66
C TYR A 65 6.82 -1.30 -9.54
N ALA A 66 6.05 -0.26 -9.86
CA ALA A 66 5.42 0.59 -8.85
C ALA A 66 4.35 -0.17 -8.04
N ARG A 67 3.53 -1.03 -8.68
CA ARG A 67 2.61 -1.94 -7.98
C ARG A 67 3.34 -2.88 -7.04
N MET A 68 4.47 -3.44 -7.47
CA MET A 68 5.28 -4.32 -6.63
C MET A 68 5.90 -3.58 -5.44
N GLY A 69 6.39 -2.35 -5.65
CA GLY A 69 6.87 -1.49 -4.57
C GLY A 69 5.78 -1.21 -3.52
N ILE A 70 4.56 -0.90 -3.97
CA ILE A 70 3.41 -0.69 -3.07
C ILE A 70 3.03 -2.00 -2.34
N ALA A 71 3.01 -3.13 -3.05
CA ALA A 71 2.74 -4.44 -2.45
C ALA A 71 3.80 -4.82 -1.41
N SER A 72 5.07 -4.56 -1.68
CA SER A 72 6.19 -4.77 -0.74
C SER A 72 6.06 -3.87 0.48
N ALA A 73 5.68 -2.60 0.33
CA ALA A 73 5.45 -1.69 1.44
C ALA A 73 4.25 -2.14 2.31
N ALA A 74 3.16 -2.60 1.69
CA ALA A 74 2.04 -3.19 2.42
C ALA A 74 2.45 -4.47 3.16
N ALA A 75 3.26 -5.33 2.53
CA ALA A 75 3.81 -6.53 3.13
C ALA A 75 4.75 -6.20 4.31
N ALA A 76 5.53 -5.11 4.25
CA ALA A 76 6.36 -4.67 5.37
C ALA A 76 5.50 -4.28 6.59
N LEU A 77 4.37 -3.59 6.36
CA LEU A 77 3.44 -3.28 7.45
C LEU A 77 2.87 -4.56 8.09
N LEU A 78 2.50 -5.54 7.27
CA LEU A 78 1.92 -6.80 7.76
C LEU A 78 2.93 -7.73 8.43
N PHE A 79 4.10 -7.92 7.83
CA PHE A 79 5.09 -8.90 8.31
C PHE A 79 6.08 -8.31 9.30
N ILE A 80 6.30 -7.00 9.33
CA ILE A 80 7.30 -6.39 10.22
C ILE A 80 6.63 -5.51 11.25
N ALA A 81 5.82 -4.53 10.82
CA ALA A 81 5.24 -3.57 11.75
C ALA A 81 4.23 -4.24 12.70
N LEU A 82 3.34 -5.09 12.19
CA LEU A 82 2.33 -5.76 13.01
C LEU A 82 2.94 -6.72 14.06
N PRO A 83 3.92 -7.59 13.72
CA PRO A 83 4.60 -8.38 14.73
C PRO A 83 5.41 -7.53 15.71
N ALA A 84 6.03 -6.43 15.27
CA ALA A 84 6.73 -5.52 16.18
C ALA A 84 5.79 -4.92 17.24
N TYR A 85 4.57 -4.55 16.86
CA TYR A 85 3.55 -4.04 17.78
C TYR A 85 3.06 -5.10 18.78
N TRP A 86 2.92 -6.34 18.34
CA TRP A 86 2.53 -7.47 19.19
C TRP A 86 3.69 -8.15 19.91
N HIS A 87 4.89 -7.57 19.89
CA HIS A 87 6.11 -8.15 20.48
C HIS A 87 6.43 -9.57 19.95
N GLY A 88 6.02 -9.85 18.71
CA GLY A 88 6.28 -11.10 18.02
C GLY A 88 7.70 -11.20 17.46
N ILE A 89 8.02 -12.37 16.89
CA ILE A 89 9.36 -12.65 16.35
C ILE A 89 9.56 -11.91 15.03
N MET A 90 10.20 -10.74 15.10
CA MET A 90 10.40 -9.86 13.93
C MET A 90 11.24 -10.48 12.81
N TRP A 91 12.18 -11.38 13.13
CA TRP A 91 13.06 -12.00 12.13
C TRP A 91 12.31 -12.89 11.14
N ILE A 92 11.29 -13.63 11.61
CA ILE A 92 10.43 -14.45 10.74
C ILE A 92 9.66 -13.53 9.78
N GLY A 93 9.13 -12.44 10.31
CA GLY A 93 8.47 -11.39 9.53
C GLY A 93 9.36 -10.76 8.47
N ALA A 94 10.59 -10.40 8.83
CA ALA A 94 11.57 -9.85 7.92
C ALA A 94 11.94 -10.84 6.80
N LEU A 95 12.13 -12.12 7.13
CA LEU A 95 12.40 -13.17 6.14
C LEU A 95 11.24 -13.37 5.17
N LEU A 96 10.00 -13.39 5.66
CA LEU A 96 8.81 -13.46 4.82
C LEU A 96 8.68 -12.25 3.90
N TRP A 97 8.94 -11.05 4.43
CA TRP A 97 8.92 -9.81 3.64
C TRP A 97 10.00 -9.81 2.54
N ILE A 98 11.23 -10.21 2.87
CA ILE A 98 12.33 -10.31 1.90
C ILE A 98 11.97 -11.33 0.82
N GLY A 99 11.51 -12.52 1.21
CA GLY A 99 11.12 -13.58 0.28
C GLY A 99 9.99 -13.15 -0.66
N PHE A 100 8.93 -12.55 -0.11
CA PHE A 100 7.82 -12.00 -0.89
C PHE A 100 8.27 -10.90 -1.86
N THR A 101 9.12 -9.99 -1.40
CA THR A 101 9.61 -8.87 -2.21
C THR A 101 10.53 -9.37 -3.34
N ALA A 102 11.43 -10.29 -3.05
CA ALA A 102 12.32 -10.88 -4.05
C ALA A 102 11.54 -11.69 -5.10
N ALA A 103 10.60 -12.53 -4.67
CA ALA A 103 9.77 -13.33 -5.57
C ALA A 103 8.90 -12.44 -6.48
N GLY A 104 8.27 -11.42 -5.92
CA GLY A 104 7.45 -10.50 -6.73
C GLY A 104 8.27 -9.60 -7.65
N LEU A 105 9.50 -9.23 -7.28
CA LEU A 105 10.40 -8.51 -8.18
C LEU A 105 10.86 -9.41 -9.34
N ALA A 106 11.25 -10.65 -9.05
CA ALA A 106 11.61 -11.64 -10.06
C ALA A 106 10.44 -11.90 -11.03
N TRP A 107 9.22 -12.02 -10.49
CA TRP A 107 8.00 -12.09 -11.29
C TRP A 107 7.83 -10.87 -12.19
N CYS A 108 7.98 -9.65 -11.67
CA CYS A 108 7.87 -8.42 -12.48
C CYS A 108 8.89 -8.37 -13.63
N ILE A 109 10.15 -8.75 -13.36
CA ILE A 109 11.19 -8.80 -14.38
C ILE A 109 10.83 -9.82 -15.46
N GLN A 110 10.38 -11.02 -15.06
CA GLN A 110 9.98 -12.05 -16.02
C GLN A 110 8.77 -11.60 -16.83
N TYR A 111 7.77 -11.03 -16.16
CA TYR A 111 6.52 -10.56 -16.75
C TYR A 111 6.76 -9.51 -17.84
N GLU A 112 7.55 -8.48 -17.54
CA GLU A 112 7.89 -7.42 -18.50
C GLU A 112 8.79 -7.91 -19.64
N ARG A 113 9.45 -9.06 -19.51
CA ARG A 113 10.20 -9.71 -20.60
C ARG A 113 9.31 -10.58 -21.49
N THR A 114 8.28 -11.19 -20.92
CA THR A 114 7.43 -12.16 -21.62
C THR A 114 6.22 -11.53 -22.30
N GLU A 115 5.73 -10.40 -21.81
CA GLU A 115 4.59 -9.73 -22.42
C GLU A 115 5.02 -8.64 -23.39
N PRO A 116 4.40 -8.54 -24.58
CA PRO A 116 4.65 -7.44 -25.49
C PRO A 116 4.20 -6.14 -24.82
N LEU A 117 5.06 -5.12 -24.85
CA LEU A 117 4.66 -3.77 -24.49
C LEU A 117 3.53 -3.38 -25.44
N ASP A 118 2.32 -3.22 -24.91
CA ASP A 118 1.18 -2.67 -25.64
C ASP A 118 1.65 -1.33 -26.25
N ARG A 119 1.98 -1.36 -27.53
CA ARG A 119 2.27 -0.13 -28.28
C ARG A 119 0.97 0.65 -28.37
N PRO A 120 0.99 1.98 -28.16
CA PRO A 120 -0.15 2.81 -28.55
C PRO A 120 -0.43 2.67 -30.05
#